data_AF-A0A4Q1BY71-F1
#
_entry.id   AF-A0A4Q1BY71-F1
#
_cell.length_a   1.000
_cell.length_b   1.000
_cell.length_c   1.000
_cell.angle_alpha   90.00
_cell.angle_beta   90.00
_cell.angle_gamma   90.00
#
_symmetry.space_group_name_H-M   'P 1'
#
loop_
_entity.id
_entity.type
_entity.pdbx_description
1 polymer ?
#
loop_
_entity_poly.entity_id
_entity_poly.type
_entity_poly.pdbx_seq_one_letter_code
_entity_poly.pdbx_strand_id
1 'polypeptide(L)' 'MRIARLLMGGYAMYEAISTQELFLGLLAGILLLQAWFNWGCGAQGCNVPFHQKKMSSTTPEETSYEEVHSKP' A
#
# COMPACT_ATOMS: atom_id res chain seq x y z
N MET A 1 5.70 -5.45 6.05
CA MET A 1 4.53 -6.33 5.81
C MET A 1 4.70 -7.28 4.63
N ARG A 2 5.42 -6.92 3.56
CA ARG A 2 5.62 -7.80 2.38
C ARG A 2 6.22 -9.17 2.71
N ILE A 3 7.30 -9.20 3.50
CA ILE A 3 7.97 -10.44 3.90
C ILE A 3 7.05 -11.32 4.77
N ALA A 4 6.36 -10.72 5.74
CA ALA A 4 5.39 -11.45 6.58
C ALA A 4 4.25 -12.06 5.74
N ARG A 5 3.69 -11.32 4.79
CA ARG A 5 2.67 -11.83 3.85
C ARG A 5 3.21 -12.97 2.98
N LEU A 6 4.46 -12.88 2.54
CA LEU A 6 5.14 -13.94 1.79
C LEU A 6 5.32 -15.22 2.61
N LEU A 7 5.79 -15.10 3.85
CA LEU A 7 6.01 -16.26 4.73
C LEU A 7 4.69 -16.93 5.11
N MET A 8 3.71 -16.15 5.58
CA MET A 8 2.40 -16.70 5.98
C MET A 8 1.63 -17.25 4.77
N GLY A 9 1.62 -16.52 3.65
CA GLY A 9 0.98 -16.98 2.41
C GLY A 9 1.65 -18.23 1.84
N GLY A 10 2.98 -18.30 1.86
CA GLY A 10 3.72 -19.47 1.39
C GLY A 10 3.47 -20.71 2.23
N TYR A 11 3.42 -20.56 3.56
CA TYR A 11 3.08 -21.65 4.47
C TYR A 11 1.63 -22.12 4.26
N ALA A 12 0.67 -21.18 4.20
CA ALA A 12 -0.74 -21.52 3.97
C ALA A 12 -0.96 -22.17 2.60
N MET A 13 -0.20 -21.77 1.57
CA MET A 13 -0.25 -22.38 0.24
C MET A 13 0.28 -23.82 0.27
N TYR A 14 1.37 -24.08 1.00
CA TYR A 14 1.89 -25.44 1.20
C TYR A 14 0.86 -26.33 1.91
N GLU A 15 0.25 -25.81 2.98
CA GLU A 15 -0.78 -26.52 3.73
C GLU A 15 -2.02 -26.79 2.87
N ALA A 16 -2.47 -25.82 2.08
CA ALA A 16 -3.60 -25.98 1.17
C ALA A 16 -3.37 -27.05 0.09
N ILE A 17 -2.14 -27.18 -0.42
CA ILE A 17 -1.79 -28.27 -1.36
C ILE A 17 -1.83 -29.61 -0.64
N SER A 18 -1.33 -29.66 0.61
CA SER A 18 -1.33 -30.90 1.40
C SER A 18 -2.72 -31.35 1.82
N THR A 19 -3.63 -30.44 2.12
CA THR A 19 -5.01 -30.75 2.56
C THR A 19 -6.01 -30.77 1.40
N GLN A 20 -5.61 -30.37 0.19
CA GLN A 20 -6.48 -30.19 -0.98
C GLN A 20 -7.67 -29.24 -0.73
N GLU A 21 -7.52 -28.35 0.24
CA GLU A 21 -8.54 -27.37 0.61
C GLU A 21 -8.48 -26.15 -0.31
N LEU A 22 -9.35 -26.14 -1.32
CA LEU A 22 -9.44 -25.10 -2.35
C LEU A 22 -9.61 -23.69 -1.77
N PHE A 23 -10.41 -23.56 -0.70
CA PHE A 23 -10.70 -22.28 -0.08
C PHE A 23 -9.47 -21.69 0.62
N LEU A 24 -8.67 -22.54 1.28
CA LEU A 24 -7.43 -22.15 1.93
C LEU A 24 -6.38 -21.74 0.89
N GLY A 25 -6.31 -22.47 -0.23
CA GLY A 25 -5.44 -22.15 -1.36
C GLY A 25 -5.77 -20.82 -2.02
N LEU A 26 -7.07 -20.50 -2.19
CA LEU A 26 -7.51 -19.21 -2.70
C LEU A 26 -7.04 -18.05 -1.81
N LEU A 27 -7.23 -18.19 -0.50
CA LEU A 27 -6.88 -17.18 0.49
C LEU A 27 -5.35 -16.96 0.55
N ALA A 28 -4.60 -18.06 0.56
CA ALA A 28 -3.13 -18.03 0.46
C ALA A 28 -2.66 -17.35 -0.85
N GLY A 29 -3.31 -17.66 -1.97
CA GLY A 29 -3.04 -17.05 -3.27
C GLY A 29 -3.23 -15.53 -3.26
N ILE A 30 -4.32 -15.03 -2.65
CA ILE A 30 -4.58 -13.59 -2.52
C ILE A 30 -3.48 -12.91 -1.69
N LEU A 31 -3.07 -13.52 -0.57
CA LEU A 31 -1.99 -12.97 0.27
C LEU A 31 -0.66 -12.91 -0.46
N LEU A 32 -0.33 -13.94 -1.24
CA LEU A 32 0.87 -13.98 -2.07
C LEU A 32 0.83 -12.96 -3.20
N LEU A 33 -0.33 -12.78 -3.85
CA LEU A 33 -0.56 -11.75 -4.86
C LEU A 33 -0.33 -10.34 -4.29
N GLN A 34 -0.92 -10.03 -3.13
CA GLN A 34 -0.70 -8.75 -2.45
C GLN A 34 0.77 -8.55 -2.09
N ALA A 35 1.50 -9.61 -1.72
CA ALA A 35 2.92 -9.53 -1.43
C ALA A 35 3.77 -9.34 -2.71
N TRP A 36 3.38 -9.94 -3.83
CA TRP A 36 4.11 -9.87 -5.09
C TRP A 36 4.03 -8.47 -5.70
N PHE A 37 2.83 -7.95 -5.85
CA PHE A 37 2.56 -6.61 -6.37
C PHE A 37 2.85 -5.50 -5.36
N ASN A 38 3.24 -5.86 -4.13
CA ASN A 38 3.37 -4.94 -3.00
C ASN A 38 2.12 -4.05 -2.85
N TRP A 39 0.95 -4.61 -3.20
CA TRP A 39 -0.30 -3.89 -3.22
C TRP A 39 -0.86 -3.90 -1.80
N GLY A 40 -1.04 -2.69 -1.26
CA GLY A 40 -1.66 -2.49 0.04
C GLY A 40 -0.82 -1.67 0.99
N CYS A 41 -1.54 -0.86 1.75
CA CYS A 41 -1.07 -0.13 2.91
C CYS A 41 -0.39 -1.07 3.92
N GLY A 42 0.83 -0.75 4.35
CA GLY A 42 1.49 -1.45 5.46
C GLY A 42 0.97 -0.98 6.82
N ALA A 43 1.55 -1.49 7.90
CA ALA A 43 1.28 -0.96 9.26
C ALA A 43 1.63 0.54 9.41
N GLN A 44 2.40 1.10 8.47
CA GLN A 44 2.76 2.52 8.42
C GLN A 44 1.80 3.39 7.56
N GLY A 45 0.64 2.88 7.15
CA GLY A 45 -0.30 3.69 6.39
C GLY A 45 0.04 3.77 4.89
N CYS A 46 -0.92 4.27 4.09
CA CYS A 46 -0.63 4.77 2.76
C CYS A 46 -0.02 6.14 2.99
N ASN A 47 1.27 6.27 2.70
CA ASN A 47 1.94 7.56 2.78
C ASN A 47 1.40 8.42 1.62
N VAL A 48 0.30 9.12 1.88
CA VAL A 48 -0.16 10.18 0.98
C VAL A 48 0.97 11.20 0.96
N PRO A 49 1.53 11.55 -0.21
CA PRO A 49 2.53 12.58 -0.29
C PRO A 49 1.86 13.91 0.06
N PHE A 50 1.75 14.21 1.34
CA PHE A 50 1.74 15.59 1.77
C PHE A 50 3.09 16.12 1.32
N HIS A 51 3.08 17.11 0.41
CA HIS A 51 4.23 17.97 0.20
C HIS A 51 4.58 18.56 1.56
N GLN A 52 5.42 17.86 2.32
CA GLN A 52 6.14 18.47 3.42
C GLN A 52 7.07 19.45 2.72
N LYS A 53 6.63 20.71 2.61
CA LYS A 53 7.55 21.81 2.41
C LYS A 53 8.61 21.59 3.47
N LYS A 54 9.79 21.11 3.06
CA LYS A 54 10.93 21.08 3.96
C LYS A 54 11.05 22.52 4.43
N MET A 55 10.85 22.76 5.71
CA MET A 55 11.19 24.03 6.32
C MET A 55 12.72 24.10 6.34
N SER A 56 13.29 24.28 5.14
CA SER A 56 14.57 24.90 4.98
C SER A 56 14.35 26.33 5.44
N SER A 57 15.00 26.68 6.54
CA SER A 57 15.12 28.04 7.02
C SER A 57 15.66 28.93 5.90
N THR A 58 14.79 29.52 5.09
CA THR A 58 14.96 30.76 4.30
C THR A 58 13.63 31.06 3.60
N THR A 59 12.92 32.06 4.14
CA THR A 59 11.92 32.94 3.50
C THR A 59 10.65 32.32 2.85
N PRO A 60 9.43 32.73 3.27
CA PRO A 60 8.19 32.27 2.64
C PRO A 60 8.02 32.92 1.25
N GLU A 61 8.16 32.13 0.18
CA GLU A 61 7.68 32.50 -1.15
C GLU A 61 6.17 32.21 -1.22
N GLU A 62 5.41 33.29 -1.39
CA GLU A 62 3.97 33.37 -1.52
C GLU A 62 3.54 32.70 -2.82
N THR A 63 3.02 31.46 -2.76
CA THR A 63 2.43 30.81 -3.93
C THR A 63 1.08 31.47 -4.21
N SER A 64 1.05 32.39 -5.16
CA SER A 64 -0.16 32.96 -5.77
C SER A 64 -1.03 31.84 -6.34
N TYR A 65 -2.22 31.68 -5.79
CA TYR A 65 -3.27 30.84 -6.37
C TYR A 65 -4.11 31.74 -7.28
N GLU A 66 -4.19 31.41 -8.57
CA GLU A 66 -5.15 32.05 -9.48
C GLU A 66 -6.53 31.45 -9.22
N GLU A 67 -7.42 32.25 -8.64
CA GLU A 67 -8.78 31.86 -8.30
C GLU A 67 -9.57 31.66 -9.59
N VAL A 68 -9.73 30.40 -10.03
CA VAL A 68 -10.60 30.08 -11.17
C VAL A 68 -12.05 30.24 -10.71
N HIS A 69 -12.58 31.45 -10.88
CA HIS A 69 -14.02 31.70 -10.80
C HIS A 69 -14.73 30.93 -11.92
N SER A 70 -15.26 29.74 -11.61
CA SER A 70 -16.27 29.11 -12.44
C SER A 70 -17.53 29.97 -12.39
N LYS A 71 -17.79 30.69 -13.48
CA LYS A 71 -19.00 31.51 -13.67
C LYS A 71 -20.25 30.59 -13.61
N PRO A 72 -21.34 31.03 -12.94
CA PRO A 72 -22.58 30.25 -12.83
C PRO A 72 -23.25 29.99 -14.18
#